data_AF-A0A420NZF9-F1
#
_entry.id   AF-A0A420NZF9-F1
#
_cell.length_a   1.000
_cell.length_b   1.000
_cell.length_c   1.000
_cell.angle_alpha   90.00
_cell.angle_beta   90.00
_cell.angle_gamma   90.00
#
_symmetry.space_group_name_H-M   'P 1'
#
loop_
_entity.id
_entity.type
_entity.pdbx_description
1 polymer ?
#
loop_
_entity_poly.entity_id
_entity_poly.type
_entity_poly.pdbx_seq_one_letter_code
_entity_poly.pdbx_strand_id
1 'polypeptide(L)'
;MPGSHNNTSDLADYRVPRKLQDFYFYYGRWYGKSGNLPREKYIFPIDKEELARLDILHKFFLVVRKNHLFSASLDVEQPLRILDLGTGTGIWSIELSE
;
A
#
# COMPACT_ATOMS: atom_id res chain seq x y z
N MET A 1 26.56 24.89 43.61
CA MET A 1 26.99 25.10 42.22
C MET A 1 26.10 24.25 41.31
N PRO A 2 25.11 24.81 40.61
CA PRO A 2 24.38 24.08 39.58
C PRO A 2 25.03 24.35 38.22
N GLY A 3 25.44 23.30 37.53
CA GLY A 3 25.90 23.34 36.15
C GLY A 3 25.24 22.21 35.38
N SER A 4 24.00 22.43 34.94
CA SER A 4 23.31 21.54 34.03
C SER A 4 23.78 21.81 32.60
N HIS A 5 24.53 20.89 32.01
CA HIS A 5 24.68 20.84 30.56
C HIS A 5 24.56 19.38 30.11
N ASN A 6 23.34 18.85 30.17
CA ASN A 6 22.98 17.75 29.27
C ASN A 6 22.89 18.36 27.88
N ASN A 7 23.92 18.09 27.08
CA ASN A 7 24.07 18.56 25.72
C ASN A 7 22.98 17.91 24.85
N THR A 8 21.80 18.52 24.79
CA THR A 8 20.66 18.09 23.96
C THR A 8 20.82 18.49 22.49
N SER A 9 22.03 18.81 22.04
CA SER A 9 22.30 19.27 20.66
C SER A 9 22.45 18.15 19.64
N ASP A 10 22.70 16.90 20.05
CA ASP A 10 23.10 15.82 19.12
C ASP A 10 21.96 14.85 18.72
N LEU A 11 20.73 15.11 19.16
CA LEU A 11 19.55 14.33 18.74
C LEU A 11 18.55 15.13 17.89
N ALA A 12 18.80 16.42 17.66
CA ALA A 12 17.88 17.30 16.96
C ALA A 12 17.97 17.19 15.42
N ASP A 13 19.01 16.54 14.88
CA ASP A 13 19.29 16.54 13.44
C ASP A 13 19.33 15.14 12.80
N TYR A 14 18.80 14.13 13.48
CA TYR A 14 18.40 12.90 12.81
C TYR A 14 17.17 13.21 11.94
N ARG A 15 17.42 13.76 10.75
CA ARG A 15 16.42 13.82 9.68
C ARG A 15 16.04 12.39 9.33
N VAL A 16 14.99 11.91 9.98
CA VAL A 16 14.26 10.72 9.57
C VAL A 16 14.01 10.85 8.06
N PRO A 17 14.37 9.86 7.23
CA PRO A 17 14.15 9.92 5.79
C PRO A 17 12.70 10.31 5.51
N ARG A 18 12.47 11.25 4.58
CA ARG A 18 11.12 11.77 4.22
C ARG A 18 10.03 10.70 4.16
N LYS A 19 10.40 9.47 3.73
CA LYS A 19 9.55 8.27 3.70
C LYS A 19 8.80 7.94 5.01
N LEU A 20 9.25 8.39 6.18
CA LEU A 20 8.56 8.11 7.45
C LEU A 20 7.58 9.21 7.88
N GLN A 21 7.53 10.36 7.18
CA GLN A 21 6.67 11.50 7.54
C GLN A 21 5.29 11.47 6.86
N ASP A 22 5.06 10.49 5.98
CA ASP A 22 3.90 10.44 5.08
C ASP A 22 2.81 9.46 5.54
N PHE A 23 2.75 9.14 6.84
CA PHE A 23 1.73 8.24 7.40
C PHE A 23 1.18 8.77 8.71
N TYR A 24 -0.07 8.45 9.03
CA TYR A 24 -0.69 8.79 10.30
C TYR A 24 -1.51 7.61 10.84
N PHE A 25 -1.62 7.54 12.16
CA PHE A 25 -2.38 6.52 12.85
C PHE A 25 -3.71 7.10 13.34
N TYR A 26 -4.83 6.46 12.99
CA TYR A 26 -6.17 6.92 13.32
C TYR A 26 -7.12 5.74 13.47
N TYR A 27 -8.01 5.75 14.47
CA TYR A 27 -8.92 4.63 14.79
C TYR A 27 -8.27 3.23 14.79
N GLY A 28 -7.03 3.11 15.27
CA GLY A 28 -6.34 1.82 15.33
C GLY A 28 -5.69 1.37 14.01
N ARG A 29 -5.74 2.17 12.96
CA ARG A 29 -5.29 1.82 11.61
C ARG A 29 -4.27 2.83 11.08
N TRP A 30 -3.40 2.39 10.18
CA TRP A 30 -2.41 3.26 9.52
C TRP A 30 -2.96 3.79 8.21
N TYR A 31 -2.77 5.08 7.93
CA TYR A 31 -3.22 5.75 6.72
C TYR A 31 -2.09 6.55 6.07
N GLY A 32 -2.15 6.68 4.75
CA GLY A 32 -1.25 7.53 3.98
C GLY A 32 -1.59 9.01 4.13
N LYS A 33 -0.56 9.85 4.29
CA LYS A 33 -0.63 11.31 4.25
C LYS A 33 -0.20 11.75 2.85
N SER A 34 -1.11 12.37 2.09
CA SER A 34 -0.80 12.85 0.74
C SER A 34 -0.23 14.28 0.78
N GLY A 35 1.00 14.46 1.28
CA GLY A 35 1.68 15.77 1.27
C GLY A 35 0.83 16.94 1.80
N ASN A 36 0.80 18.06 1.06
CA ASN A 36 -0.05 19.23 1.34
C ASN A 36 -1.46 19.13 0.72
N LEU A 37 -1.78 18.02 0.08
CA LEU A 37 -3.14 17.80 -0.40
C LEU A 37 -3.96 17.28 0.78
N PRO A 38 -5.16 17.83 1.01
CA PRO A 38 -6.04 17.30 2.03
C PRO A 38 -6.39 15.84 1.70
N ARG A 39 -6.96 15.15 2.69
CA ARG A 39 -7.05 13.69 2.88
C ARG A 39 -7.68 12.86 1.75
N GLU A 40 -7.96 13.46 0.60
CA GLU A 40 -8.94 12.98 -0.39
C GLU A 40 -8.48 11.91 -1.38
N LYS A 41 -7.18 11.63 -1.60
CA LYS A 41 -6.82 10.68 -2.68
C LYS A 41 -6.89 9.19 -2.32
N TYR A 42 -6.60 8.80 -1.07
CA TYR A 42 -6.68 7.40 -0.64
C TYR A 42 -7.15 7.32 0.81
N ILE A 43 -8.40 6.91 0.99
CA ILE A 43 -9.11 6.94 2.28
C ILE A 43 -9.01 5.62 3.06
N PHE A 44 -8.43 4.58 2.46
CA PHE A 44 -8.32 3.27 3.10
C PHE A 44 -7.04 3.16 3.94
N PRO A 45 -7.03 2.26 4.94
CA PRO A 45 -5.81 1.93 5.66
C PRO A 45 -4.71 1.38 4.73
N ILE A 46 -3.49 1.32 5.24
CA ILE A 46 -2.30 0.81 4.53
C ILE A 46 -1.52 -0.19 5.39
N ASP A 47 -2.21 -0.85 6.31
CA ASP A 47 -1.65 -1.84 7.24
C ASP A 47 -1.90 -3.27 6.77
N LYS A 48 -1.32 -4.23 7.50
CA LYS A 48 -1.40 -5.67 7.19
C LYS A 48 -2.82 -6.20 7.13
N GLU A 49 -3.72 -5.67 7.97
CA GLU A 49 -5.11 -6.08 7.98
C GLU A 49 -5.82 -5.66 6.68
N GLU A 50 -5.50 -4.48 6.15
CA GLU A 50 -6.03 -4.06 4.84
C GLU A 50 -5.47 -4.87 3.69
N LEU A 51 -4.17 -5.22 3.73
CA LEU A 51 -3.58 -6.13 2.75
C LEU A 51 -4.29 -7.50 2.75
N ALA A 52 -4.57 -8.06 3.93
CA ALA A 52 -5.33 -9.31 4.04
C ALA A 52 -6.76 -9.18 3.50
N ARG A 53 -7.41 -8.02 3.71
CA ARG A 53 -8.73 -7.73 3.13
C ARG A 53 -8.69 -7.74 1.60
N LEU A 54 -7.65 -7.17 0.99
CA LEU A 54 -7.45 -7.16 -0.47
C LEU A 54 -7.22 -8.58 -1.01
N ASP A 55 -6.46 -9.41 -0.31
CA ASP A 55 -6.22 -10.80 -0.71
C ASP A 55 -7.51 -11.64 -0.65
N ILE A 56 -8.33 -11.45 0.39
CA ILE A 56 -9.66 -12.07 0.49
C ILE A 56 -10.55 -11.61 -0.67
N LEU A 57 -10.50 -10.33 -1.03
CA LEU A 57 -11.29 -9.78 -2.14
C LEU A 57 -10.89 -10.42 -3.47
N HIS A 58 -9.59 -10.59 -3.74
CA HIS A 58 -9.10 -11.34 -4.90
C HIS A 58 -9.64 -12.78 -4.91
N LYS A 59 -9.53 -13.49 -3.78
CA LYS A 59 -10.03 -14.87 -3.67
C LYS A 59 -11.54 -14.97 -3.87
N PHE A 60 -12.30 -14.02 -3.34
CA PHE A 60 -13.74 -13.92 -3.54
C PHE A 60 -14.08 -13.83 -5.04
N PHE A 61 -13.41 -12.95 -5.79
CA PHE A 61 -13.64 -12.82 -7.22
C PHE A 61 -13.25 -14.09 -8.00
N LEU A 62 -12.18 -14.77 -7.62
CA LEU A 62 -11.87 -16.08 -8.21
C LEU A 62 -13.01 -17.08 -7.99
N VAL A 63 -13.51 -17.22 -6.76
CA VAL A 63 -14.59 -18.18 -6.46
C VAL A 63 -15.86 -17.85 -7.25
N VAL A 64 -16.31 -16.60 -7.24
CA VAL A 64 -17.53 -16.17 -7.96
C VAL A 64 -17.37 -16.34 -9.47
N ARG A 65 -16.17 -16.14 -10.01
CA ARG A 65 -15.85 -16.34 -11.42
C ARG A 65 -15.40 -17.75 -11.77
N LYS A 66 -15.60 -18.74 -10.89
CA LYS A 66 -15.24 -20.15 -11.12
C LYS A 66 -13.76 -20.33 -11.50
N ASN A 67 -12.89 -19.58 -10.84
CA ASN A 67 -11.44 -19.48 -11.07
C ASN A 67 -11.02 -18.85 -12.40
N HIS A 68 -11.89 -18.13 -13.11
CA HIS A 68 -11.47 -17.33 -14.26
C HIS A 68 -10.86 -16.00 -13.81
N LEU A 69 -9.61 -15.74 -14.20
CA LEU A 69 -8.85 -14.53 -13.81
C LEU A 69 -9.21 -13.29 -14.63
N PHE A 70 -9.66 -13.48 -15.87
CA PHE A 70 -10.13 -12.43 -16.77
C PHE A 70 -11.26 -12.98 -17.66
N SER A 71 -12.05 -12.08 -18.24
CA SER A 71 -13.19 -12.45 -19.10
C SER A 71 -12.90 -12.25 -20.59
N ALA A 72 -11.84 -11.53 -20.93
CA ALA A 72 -11.46 -11.27 -22.32
C ALA A 72 -10.91 -12.53 -22.98
N SER A 73 -11.20 -12.72 -24.27
CA SER A 73 -10.47 -13.68 -25.09
C SER A 73 -9.11 -13.09 -25.44
N LEU A 74 -8.08 -13.47 -24.70
CA LEU A 74 -6.69 -13.08 -24.94
C LEU A 74 -5.97 -14.21 -25.69
N ASP A 75 -5.15 -13.84 -26.68
CA ASP A 75 -4.21 -14.77 -27.31
C ASP A 75 -2.96 -14.87 -26.42
N VAL A 76 -2.94 -15.90 -25.57
CA VAL A 76 -1.88 -16.11 -24.57
C VAL A 76 -0.58 -16.65 -25.16
N GLU A 77 -0.59 -17.06 -26.44
CA GLU A 77 0.61 -17.53 -27.15
C GLU A 77 1.48 -16.35 -27.62
N GLN A 78 0.98 -15.12 -27.54
CA GLN A 78 1.72 -13.92 -27.90
C GLN A 78 2.05 -13.05 -26.67
N PRO A 79 3.17 -12.30 -26.71
CA PRO A 79 3.49 -11.37 -25.64
C PRO A 79 2.39 -10.33 -25.44
N LEU A 80 1.76 -10.35 -24.26
CA LEU A 80 0.74 -9.40 -23.88
C LEU A 80 1.37 -8.20 -23.14
N ARG A 81 0.83 -7.01 -23.40
CA ARG A 81 1.15 -5.79 -22.63
C ARG A 81 -0.05 -5.42 -21.78
N ILE A 82 0.08 -5.60 -20.47
CA ILE A 82 -1.03 -5.46 -19.52
C ILE A 82 -0.73 -4.32 -18.54
N LEU A 83 -1.76 -3.54 -18.20
CA LEU A 83 -1.72 -2.50 -17.17
C LEU A 83 -2.75 -2.85 -16.09
N ASP A 84 -2.27 -3.05 -14.86
CA ASP A 84 -3.11 -3.29 -13.69
C ASP A 84 -3.32 -1.98 -12.92
N LEU A 85 -4.57 -1.50 -12.92
CA LEU A 85 -4.96 -0.26 -12.26
C LEU A 85 -5.52 -0.56 -10.88
N GLY A 86 -4.93 0.04 -9.84
CA GLY A 86 -5.32 -0.24 -8.47
C GLY A 86 -4.87 -1.63 -8.03
N THR A 87 -3.64 -1.99 -8.39
CA THR A 87 -3.04 -3.34 -8.22
C THR A 87 -3.12 -3.89 -6.80
N GLY A 88 -3.30 -3.06 -5.77
CA GLY A 88 -3.43 -3.50 -4.39
C GLY A 88 -2.19 -4.27 -3.95
N THR A 89 -2.36 -5.55 -3.59
CA THR A 89 -1.25 -6.46 -3.26
C THR A 89 -0.51 -7.00 -4.48
N GLY A 90 -1.06 -6.82 -5.68
CA GLY A 90 -0.47 -7.26 -6.95
C GLY A 90 -0.76 -8.71 -7.31
N ILE A 91 -1.51 -9.45 -6.47
CA ILE A 91 -1.78 -10.89 -6.68
C ILE A 91 -2.39 -11.14 -8.07
N TRP A 92 -3.36 -10.33 -8.50
CA TRP A 92 -3.97 -10.50 -9.82
C TRP A 92 -2.96 -10.38 -10.95
N SER A 93 -2.06 -9.38 -10.90
CA SER A 93 -1.00 -9.22 -11.90
C SER A 93 -0.02 -10.38 -11.90
N ILE A 94 0.33 -10.90 -10.73
CA ILE A 94 1.25 -12.03 -10.59
C ILE A 94 0.63 -13.29 -11.20
N GLU A 95 -0.59 -13.65 -10.79
CA GLU A 95 -1.31 -14.81 -11.32
C GLU A 95 -1.57 -14.72 -12.83
N LEU A 96 -1.69 -13.50 -13.38
CA LEU A 96 -1.88 -13.29 -14.81
C LEU A 96 -0.59 -13.49 -15.61
N SER A 97 0.55 -13.29 -14.96
CA SER A 97 1.87 -13.40 -15.60
C SER A 97 2.44 -14.82 -15.60
N GLU A 98 1.83 -15.73 -14.84
CA GLU A 98 2.13 -17.16 -14.81
C GLU A 98 1.55 -17.89 -16.04
#